data_AF-A0A959ECK7-F1
#
_entry.id   AF-A0A959ECK7-F1
#
_cell.length_a   1.000
_cell.length_b   1.000
_cell.length_c   1.000
_cell.angle_alpha   90.00
_cell.angle_beta   90.00
_cell.angle_gamma   90.00
#
_symmetry.space_group_name_H-M   'P 1'
#
loop_
_entity.id
_entity.type
_entity.pdbx_description
1 polymer ?
#
loop_
_entity_poly.entity_id
_entity_poly.type
_entity_poly.pdbx_seq_one_letter_code
_entity_poly.pdbx_strand_id
1 'polypeptide(L)'
;LVFQLGQPRIWMSMSRDGLLPGIFSRIHPRFHTPSFATVVTGFVVAVPALFMNLTEVTDLTSIGTLFAFVVVCGGVLLMDRTRKVEGAYMVPYVSARYIVPLLLAGILAYTIIEEAEAWKAFLEWGTGHSFFEWSLFQHKIPYLIFGLTALVVAVLSFRYRLSLIPVLGLLSCLYLMSELGYTNWLRFVIWLGIGLVIYFGYSRTNSKLVDGG
;
A
#
# COMPACT_ATOMS: atom_id res chain seq x y z
N LEU A 1 -7.12 -18.46 -10.60
CA LEU A 1 -6.40 -19.66 -10.12
C LEU A 1 -5.25 -19.31 -9.16
N VAL A 2 -4.27 -18.47 -9.53
CA VAL A 2 -3.14 -18.12 -8.63
C VAL A 2 -3.59 -17.40 -7.35
N PHE A 3 -4.49 -16.41 -7.45
CA PHE A 3 -4.99 -15.67 -6.27
C PHE A 3 -5.76 -16.54 -5.27
N GLN A 4 -6.54 -17.52 -5.75
CA GLN A 4 -7.31 -18.44 -4.90
C GLN A 4 -6.44 -19.44 -4.15
N LEU A 5 -5.21 -19.70 -4.62
CA LEU A 5 -4.23 -20.53 -3.91
C LEU A 5 -3.36 -19.72 -2.95
N GLY A 6 -3.17 -18.42 -3.22
CA GLY A 6 -2.41 -17.51 -2.36
C GLY A 6 -3.12 -17.23 -1.03
N GLN A 7 -4.39 -16.80 -1.08
CA GLN A 7 -5.13 -16.36 0.11
C GLN A 7 -5.21 -17.43 1.23
N PRO A 8 -5.55 -18.71 0.96
CA PRO A 8 -5.58 -19.74 2.00
C PRO A 8 -4.20 -20.05 2.60
N ARG A 9 -3.12 -19.90 1.81
CA ARG A 9 -1.75 -20.14 2.30
C ARG A 9 -1.27 -19.05 3.25
N ILE A 10 -1.58 -17.78 2.95
CA ILE A 10 -1.23 -16.66 3.84
C ILE A 10 -1.99 -16.83 5.16
N TRP A 11 -3.28 -17.19 5.13
CA TRP A 11 -4.04 -17.45 6.36
C TRP A 11 -3.49 -18.63 7.17
N MET A 12 -3.04 -19.67 6.47
CA MET A 12 -2.40 -20.82 7.10
C MET A 12 -1.06 -20.46 7.76
N SER A 13 -0.19 -19.66 7.11
CA SER A 13 1.07 -19.22 7.71
C SER A 13 0.83 -18.27 8.88
N MET A 14 -0.05 -17.27 8.73
CA MET A 14 -0.41 -16.35 9.81
C MET A 14 -1.05 -17.08 11.02
N SER A 15 -1.85 -18.11 10.78
CA SER A 15 -2.43 -18.95 11.83
C SER A 15 -1.37 -19.78 12.57
N ARG A 16 -0.35 -20.29 11.86
CA ARG A 16 0.81 -20.97 12.47
C ARG A 16 1.64 -20.02 13.34
N ASP A 17 1.74 -18.76 12.94
CA ASP A 17 2.42 -17.70 13.71
C ASP A 17 1.58 -17.23 14.92
N GLY A 18 0.39 -17.79 15.15
CA GLY A 18 -0.50 -17.44 16.26
C GLY A 18 -1.32 -16.16 16.05
N LEU A 19 -1.23 -15.55 14.87
CA LEU A 19 -1.86 -14.27 14.52
C LEU A 19 -3.33 -14.42 14.09
N LEU A 20 -3.78 -15.64 13.78
CA LEU A 20 -5.16 -15.99 13.44
C LEU A 20 -5.61 -17.28 14.16
N PRO A 21 -6.93 -17.52 14.34
CA PRO A 21 -7.46 -18.74 14.95
C PRO A 21 -6.83 -20.01 14.38
N GLY A 22 -6.37 -20.93 15.24
CA GLY A 22 -5.72 -22.20 14.84
C GLY A 22 -6.59 -23.14 13.99
N ILE A 23 -7.86 -22.78 13.77
CA ILE A 23 -8.78 -23.46 12.86
C ILE A 23 -8.33 -23.26 11.40
N PHE A 24 -7.75 -22.10 11.06
CA PHE A 24 -7.26 -21.80 9.72
C PHE A 24 -6.01 -22.60 9.32
N SER A 25 -5.28 -23.17 10.28
CA SER A 25 -4.13 -24.06 10.00
C SER A 25 -4.51 -25.55 9.90
N ARG A 26 -5.78 -25.94 10.08
CA ARG A 26 -6.20 -27.34 9.96
C ARG A 26 -6.13 -27.81 8.51
N ILE A 27 -5.35 -28.86 8.28
CA ILE A 27 -5.12 -29.46 6.97
C ILE A 27 -6.04 -30.67 6.80
N HIS A 28 -6.68 -30.81 5.64
CA HIS A 28 -7.53 -31.96 5.34
C HIS A 28 -6.70 -33.26 5.19
N PRO A 29 -7.04 -34.37 5.86
CA PRO A 29 -6.19 -35.58 5.92
C PRO A 29 -6.01 -36.30 4.58
N ARG A 30 -6.96 -36.18 3.65
CA ARG A 30 -6.87 -36.82 2.31
C ARG A 30 -6.30 -35.92 1.21
N PHE A 31 -6.52 -34.60 1.30
CA PHE A 31 -6.21 -33.66 0.22
C PHE A 31 -5.03 -32.74 0.55
N HIS A 32 -4.54 -32.77 1.81
CA HIS A 32 -3.41 -31.96 2.27
C HIS A 32 -3.55 -30.45 2.00
N THR A 33 -4.79 -29.96 1.90
CA THR A 33 -5.12 -28.55 1.67
C THR A 33 -5.86 -27.95 2.88
N PRO A 34 -5.74 -26.63 3.10
CA PRO A 34 -6.46 -25.93 4.17
C PRO A 34 -7.92 -25.70 3.76
N SER A 35 -8.76 -26.73 3.85
CA SER A 35 -10.15 -26.71 3.37
C SER A 35 -11.01 -25.65 4.06
N PHE A 36 -10.85 -25.45 5.37
CA PHE A 36 -11.58 -24.44 6.13
C PHE A 36 -11.27 -23.02 5.64
N ALA A 37 -9.99 -22.71 5.44
CA ALA A 37 -9.58 -21.42 4.91
C ALA A 37 -10.21 -21.18 3.53
N THR A 38 -10.13 -22.15 2.61
CA THR A 38 -10.71 -22.03 1.27
C THR A 38 -12.22 -21.74 1.30
N VAL A 39 -13.00 -22.48 2.10
CA VAL A 39 -14.45 -22.27 2.19
C VAL A 39 -14.80 -20.90 2.75
N VAL A 40 -14.13 -20.48 3.83
CA VAL A 40 -14.35 -19.16 4.43
C VAL A 40 -13.96 -18.05 3.45
N THR A 41 -12.82 -18.16 2.77
CA THR A 41 -12.41 -17.16 1.77
C THR A 41 -13.41 -17.06 0.62
N GLY A 42 -13.93 -18.20 0.15
CA GLY A 42 -14.94 -18.23 -0.91
C GLY A 42 -16.24 -17.54 -0.48
N PHE A 43 -16.71 -17.83 0.73
CA PHE A 43 -17.91 -17.19 1.27
C PHE A 43 -17.73 -15.68 1.48
N VAL A 44 -16.61 -15.26 2.09
CA VAL A 44 -16.30 -13.86 2.36
C VAL A 44 -16.13 -13.04 1.07
N VAL A 45 -15.66 -13.64 -0.02
CA VAL A 45 -15.55 -12.96 -1.33
C VAL A 45 -16.88 -13.00 -2.09
N ALA A 46 -17.66 -14.09 -1.99
CA ALA A 46 -18.93 -14.24 -2.69
C ALA A 46 -20.00 -13.23 -2.23
N VAL A 47 -20.04 -12.90 -0.94
CA VAL A 47 -21.04 -11.95 -0.40
C VAL A 47 -20.84 -10.55 -0.99
N PRO A 48 -19.66 -9.89 -0.89
CA PRO A 48 -19.43 -8.59 -1.52
C PRO A 48 -19.56 -8.63 -3.04
N ALA A 49 -19.14 -9.73 -3.68
CA ALA A 49 -19.27 -9.88 -5.14
C ALA A 49 -20.73 -9.87 -5.62
N LEU A 50 -21.69 -10.23 -4.76
CA LEU A 50 -23.12 -10.18 -5.09
C LEU A 50 -23.71 -8.76 -4.99
N PHE A 51 -23.14 -7.91 -4.13
CA PHE A 51 -23.70 -6.59 -3.81
C PHE A 51 -22.90 -5.40 -4.36
N MET A 52 -21.66 -5.61 -4.81
CA MET A 52 -20.77 -4.55 -5.27
C MET A 52 -20.60 -4.54 -6.79
N ASN A 53 -20.41 -3.34 -7.35
CA ASN A 53 -20.12 -3.20 -8.78
C ASN A 53 -18.67 -3.63 -9.09
N LEU A 54 -18.46 -4.20 -10.28
CA LEU A 54 -17.15 -4.67 -10.74
C LEU A 54 -16.08 -3.57 -10.68
N THR A 55 -16.45 -2.32 -11.04
CA THR A 55 -15.55 -1.17 -11.02
C THR A 55 -15.08 -0.86 -9.59
N GLU A 56 -15.99 -0.88 -8.61
CA GLU A 56 -15.64 -0.59 -7.22
C GLU A 56 -14.69 -1.64 -6.62
N VAL A 57 -14.93 -2.92 -6.94
CA VAL A 57 -14.05 -4.02 -6.49
C VAL A 57 -12.68 -3.94 -7.15
N THR A 58 -12.63 -3.54 -8.42
CA THR A 58 -11.38 -3.38 -9.17
C THR A 58 -10.56 -2.20 -8.64
N ASP A 59 -11.20 -1.09 -8.32
CA ASP A 59 -10.56 0.09 -7.71
C ASP A 59 -10.02 -0.24 -6.31
N LEU A 60 -10.80 -0.95 -5.49
CA LEU A 60 -10.40 -1.41 -4.16
C LEU A 60 -9.24 -2.42 -4.21
N THR A 61 -9.20 -3.27 -5.23
CA THR A 61 -8.09 -4.21 -5.42
C THR A 61 -6.83 -3.46 -5.86
N SER A 62 -6.97 -2.49 -6.76
CA SER A 62 -5.84 -1.68 -7.26
C SER A 62 -5.20 -0.84 -6.16
N ILE A 63 -6.01 -0.16 -5.33
CA ILE A 63 -5.47 0.60 -4.19
C ILE A 63 -4.78 -0.31 -3.17
N GLY A 64 -5.31 -1.51 -2.93
CA GLY A 64 -4.71 -2.49 -2.02
C GLY A 64 -3.35 -3.03 -2.50
N THR A 65 -3.22 -3.34 -3.79
CA THR A 65 -1.94 -3.81 -4.35
C THR A 65 -0.90 -2.69 -4.41
N LEU A 66 -1.30 -1.48 -4.79
CA LEU A 66 -0.44 -0.30 -4.75
C LEU A 66 0.05 0.00 -3.33
N PHE A 67 -0.84 -0.06 -2.33
CA PHE A 67 -0.46 0.13 -0.93
C PHE A 67 0.53 -0.95 -0.46
N ALA A 68 0.29 -2.22 -0.78
CA ALA A 68 1.22 -3.30 -0.45
C ALA A 68 2.61 -3.06 -1.09
N PHE A 69 2.68 -2.61 -2.34
CA PHE A 69 3.94 -2.24 -2.98
C PHE A 69 4.63 -1.06 -2.31
N VAL A 70 3.89 -0.02 -1.91
CA VAL A 70 4.46 1.11 -1.16
C VAL A 70 5.09 0.64 0.15
N VAL A 71 4.42 -0.22 0.90
CA VAL A 71 4.96 -0.80 2.15
C VAL A 71 6.19 -1.67 1.89
N VAL A 72 6.18 -2.50 0.83
CA VAL A 72 7.32 -3.34 0.46
C VAL A 72 8.52 -2.48 0.04
N CYS A 73 8.34 -1.50 -0.84
CA CYS A 73 9.40 -0.60 -1.27
C CYS A 73 9.93 0.23 -0.09
N GLY A 74 9.05 0.74 0.78
CA GLY A 74 9.44 1.43 2.00
C GLY A 74 10.25 0.54 2.95
N GLY A 75 9.83 -0.71 3.15
CA GLY A 75 10.53 -1.71 3.95
C GLY A 75 11.92 -2.03 3.41
N VAL A 76 12.07 -2.18 2.09
CA VAL A 76 13.38 -2.39 1.44
C VAL A 76 14.30 -1.18 1.62
N LEU A 77 13.76 0.04 1.67
CA LEU A 77 14.55 1.25 1.94
C LEU A 77 15.00 1.36 3.41
N LEU A 78 14.20 0.83 4.35
CA LEU A 78 14.53 0.79 5.78
C LEU A 78 15.45 -0.38 6.15
N MET A 79 15.48 -1.45 5.33
CA MET A 79 16.25 -2.65 5.60
C MET A 79 17.77 -2.39 5.54
N ASP A 80 18.48 -2.87 6.57
CA ASP A 80 19.92 -2.72 6.68
C ASP A 80 20.64 -3.53 5.59
N ARG A 81 21.39 -2.82 4.73
CA ARG A 81 22.16 -3.41 3.63
C ARG A 81 23.44 -4.10 4.08
N THR A 82 23.82 -3.91 5.34
CA THR A 82 25.04 -4.45 5.92
C THR A 82 24.86 -5.92 6.29
N ARG A 83 23.61 -6.37 6.48
CA ARG A 83 23.27 -7.76 6.77
C ARG A 83 23.30 -8.59 5.48
N LYS A 84 24.49 -9.05 5.10
CA LYS A 84 24.67 -10.00 3.99
C LYS A 84 24.09 -11.35 4.40
N VAL A 85 22.95 -11.72 3.82
CA VAL A 85 22.40 -13.07 3.93
C VAL A 85 23.05 -13.91 2.84
N GLU A 86 23.74 -14.99 3.23
CA GLU A 86 24.36 -15.92 2.27
C GLU A 86 23.30 -16.49 1.32
N GLY A 87 23.58 -16.45 0.01
CA GLY A 87 22.67 -16.94 -1.03
C GLY A 87 21.54 -15.98 -1.45
N ALA A 88 21.42 -14.79 -0.85
CA ALA A 88 20.39 -13.81 -1.25
C ALA A 88 20.80 -13.00 -2.49
N TYR A 89 19.86 -12.86 -3.45
CA TYR A 89 20.04 -11.96 -4.59
C TYR A 89 20.03 -10.50 -4.13
N MET A 90 21.13 -9.79 -4.37
CA MET A 90 21.25 -8.36 -4.06
C MET A 90 20.89 -7.54 -5.30
N VAL A 91 19.93 -6.62 -5.16
CA VAL A 91 19.57 -5.71 -6.24
C VAL A 91 20.75 -4.80 -6.61
N PRO A 92 20.97 -4.52 -7.91
CA PRO A 92 22.02 -3.60 -8.32
C PRO A 92 21.75 -2.21 -7.72
N TYR A 93 22.71 -1.69 -6.97
CA TYR A 93 22.59 -0.38 -6.33
C TYR A 93 22.94 0.72 -7.31
N VAL A 94 21.93 1.50 -7.71
CA VAL A 94 22.10 2.78 -8.41
C VAL A 94 21.70 3.88 -7.45
N SER A 95 22.53 4.92 -7.32
CA SER A 95 22.28 5.99 -6.36
C SER A 95 21.12 6.89 -6.80
N ALA A 96 20.07 6.97 -5.98
CA ALA A 96 18.93 7.86 -6.21
C ALA A 96 19.24 9.35 -6.03
N ARG A 97 20.42 9.70 -5.48
CA ARG A 97 20.76 11.02 -4.95
C ARG A 97 20.49 12.19 -5.90
N TYR A 98 20.89 12.05 -7.17
CA TYR A 98 20.75 13.12 -8.17
C TYR A 98 19.63 12.83 -9.17
N ILE A 99 19.40 11.55 -9.47
CA ILE A 99 18.42 11.12 -10.46
C ILE A 99 17.00 11.48 -10.01
N VAL A 100 16.64 11.21 -8.75
CA VAL A 100 15.27 11.40 -8.26
C VAL A 100 14.89 12.89 -8.13
N PRO A 101 15.70 13.75 -7.49
CA PRO A 101 15.37 15.18 -7.41
C PRO A 101 15.35 15.86 -8.78
N LEU A 102 16.27 15.48 -9.69
CA LEU A 102 16.31 16.04 -11.05
C LEU A 102 15.08 15.62 -11.85
N LEU A 103 14.66 14.36 -11.75
CA LEU A 103 13.47 13.85 -12.40
C LEU A 103 12.21 14.54 -11.86
N LEU A 104 12.07 14.66 -10.53
CA LEU A 104 10.93 15.37 -9.93
C LEU A 104 10.91 16.85 -10.30
N ALA A 105 12.06 17.52 -10.31
CA ALA A 105 12.16 18.92 -10.75
C ALA A 105 11.79 19.08 -12.24
N GLY A 106 12.20 18.15 -13.10
CA GLY A 106 11.81 18.12 -14.51
C GLY A 106 10.31 17.93 -14.70
N ILE A 107 9.69 17.00 -13.97
CA ILE A 107 8.23 16.80 -14.00
C ILE A 107 7.51 18.05 -13.49
N LEU A 108 7.95 18.61 -12.36
CA LEU A 108 7.34 19.81 -11.80
C LEU A 108 7.44 21.00 -12.77
N ALA A 109 8.62 21.24 -13.35
CA ALA A 109 8.81 22.28 -14.35
C ALA A 109 7.89 22.07 -15.57
N TYR A 110 7.79 20.84 -16.07
CA TYR A 110 6.88 20.50 -17.17
C TYR A 110 5.41 20.83 -16.82
N THR A 111 4.95 20.43 -15.62
CA THR A 111 3.57 20.73 -15.19
C THR A 111 3.31 22.22 -15.00
N ILE A 112 4.32 23.01 -14.59
CA ILE A 112 4.19 24.47 -14.44
C ILE A 112 4.10 25.16 -15.80
N ILE A 113 4.81 24.64 -16.80
CA ILE A 113 4.84 25.20 -18.16
C ILE A 113 3.54 24.89 -18.91
N GLU A 114 3.05 23.65 -18.87
CA GLU A 114 1.86 23.22 -19.60
C GLU A 114 0.56 23.60 -18.89
N GLU A 115 0.52 23.49 -17.55
CA GLU A 115 -0.70 23.62 -16.75
C GLU A 115 -0.63 24.84 -15.80
N ALA A 116 -0.14 25.97 -16.31
CA ALA A 116 0.08 27.18 -15.51
C ALA A 116 -1.19 27.66 -14.77
N GLU A 117 -2.36 27.47 -15.36
CA GLU A 117 -3.66 27.83 -14.75
C GLU A 117 -4.05 26.90 -13.60
N ALA A 118 -3.72 25.60 -13.67
CA ALA A 118 -3.95 24.67 -12.56
C ALA A 118 -3.07 25.00 -11.35
N TRP A 119 -1.83 25.45 -11.60
CA TRP A 119 -0.91 25.92 -10.56
C TRP A 119 -1.37 27.23 -9.92
N LYS A 120 -1.89 28.19 -10.69
CA LYS A 120 -2.49 29.41 -10.14
C LYS A 120 -3.72 29.09 -9.30
N ALA A 121 -4.65 28.29 -9.81
CA ALA A 121 -5.84 27.85 -9.07
C ALA A 121 -5.50 27.03 -7.82
N PHE A 122 -4.35 26.35 -7.81
CA PHE A 122 -3.83 25.64 -6.64
C PHE A 122 -3.17 26.59 -5.62
N LEU A 123 -2.45 27.63 -6.07
CA LEU A 123 -1.85 28.63 -5.18
C LEU A 123 -2.90 29.58 -4.58
N GLU A 124 -4.00 29.85 -5.30
CA GLU A 124 -5.13 30.67 -4.84
C GLU A 124 -6.13 29.91 -3.94
N TRP A 125 -6.00 28.59 -3.85
CA TRP A 125 -6.86 27.70 -3.04
C TRP A 125 -6.81 27.97 -1.53
N GLY A 126 -5.81 28.70 -1.03
CA GLY A 126 -5.63 29.02 0.39
C GLY A 126 -6.42 30.21 0.93
N THR A 127 -7.17 30.93 0.10
CA THR A 127 -7.82 32.21 0.47
C THR A 127 -9.35 32.20 0.52
N GLY A 128 -10.00 31.07 0.24
CA GLY A 128 -11.47 30.92 0.29
C GLY A 128 -11.99 30.54 1.69
N HIS A 129 -12.81 31.39 2.30
CA HIS A 129 -13.46 31.15 3.60
C HIS A 129 -14.89 30.64 3.42
N SER A 130 -15.13 29.52 2.71
CA SER A 130 -16.49 28.97 2.61
C SER A 130 -16.60 27.46 2.88
N PHE A 131 -17.60 27.07 3.68
CA PHE A 131 -17.84 25.68 4.10
C PHE A 131 -18.29 24.76 2.95
N PHE A 132 -18.74 25.32 1.82
CA PHE A 132 -19.22 24.55 0.66
C PHE A 132 -18.08 24.09 -0.27
N GLU A 133 -16.87 24.68 -0.14
CA GLU A 133 -15.64 24.30 -0.87
C GLU A 133 -15.05 22.95 -0.43
N TRP A 134 -15.53 22.36 0.67
CA TRP A 134 -15.07 21.06 1.17
C TRP A 134 -15.27 19.91 0.17
N SER A 135 -16.20 20.04 -0.78
CA SER A 135 -16.40 19.05 -1.85
C SER A 135 -15.32 19.11 -2.94
N LEU A 136 -14.82 20.31 -3.26
CA LEU A 136 -13.69 20.54 -4.19
C LEU A 136 -12.35 20.22 -3.54
N PHE A 137 -12.22 20.46 -2.23
CA PHE A 137 -11.06 20.11 -1.41
C PHE A 137 -10.70 18.63 -1.54
N GLN A 138 -11.69 17.73 -1.50
CA GLN A 138 -11.50 16.27 -1.48
C GLN A 138 -10.73 15.70 -2.67
N HIS A 139 -10.83 16.30 -3.86
CA HIS A 139 -10.16 15.79 -5.07
C HIS A 139 -8.69 16.21 -5.17
N LYS A 140 -8.28 17.31 -4.53
CA LYS A 140 -6.89 17.82 -4.60
C LYS A 140 -5.99 17.33 -3.46
N ILE A 141 -6.56 16.82 -2.37
CA ILE A 141 -5.82 16.26 -1.23
C ILE A 141 -4.83 15.13 -1.62
N PRO A 142 -5.19 14.14 -2.46
CA PRO A 142 -4.26 13.05 -2.77
C PRO A 142 -3.00 13.54 -3.50
N TYR A 143 -3.15 14.45 -4.46
CA TYR A 143 -2.03 15.07 -5.16
C TYR A 143 -1.14 15.91 -4.24
N LEU A 144 -1.74 16.59 -3.25
CA LEU A 144 -0.99 17.31 -2.20
C LEU A 144 -0.15 16.38 -1.33
N ILE A 145 -0.76 15.28 -0.87
CA ILE A 145 -0.07 14.25 -0.08
C ILE A 145 1.05 13.63 -0.90
N PHE A 146 0.82 13.36 -2.18
CA PHE A 146 1.85 12.89 -3.10
C PHE A 146 2.99 13.87 -3.24
N GLY A 147 2.71 15.15 -3.52
CA GLY A 147 3.75 16.18 -3.65
C GLY A 147 4.62 16.28 -2.41
N LEU A 148 4.00 16.28 -1.22
CA LEU A 148 4.71 16.32 0.06
C LEU A 148 5.55 15.04 0.27
N THR A 149 4.98 13.87 0.01
CA THR A 149 5.68 12.59 0.19
C THR A 149 6.83 12.44 -0.82
N ALA A 150 6.63 12.85 -2.07
CA ALA A 150 7.66 12.85 -3.10
C ALA A 150 8.82 13.79 -2.74
N LEU A 151 8.51 14.97 -2.17
CA LEU A 151 9.51 15.89 -1.66
C LEU A 151 10.29 15.29 -0.49
N VAL A 152 9.61 14.68 0.48
CA VAL A 152 10.26 13.97 1.60
C VAL A 152 11.18 12.86 1.08
N VAL A 153 10.70 12.03 0.15
CA VAL A 153 11.50 10.95 -0.45
C VAL A 153 12.69 11.49 -1.24
N ALA A 154 12.54 12.63 -1.92
CA ALA A 154 13.65 13.30 -2.61
C ALA A 154 14.73 13.79 -1.63
N VAL A 155 14.31 14.43 -0.52
CA VAL A 155 15.20 14.90 0.55
C VAL A 155 15.90 13.72 1.23
N LEU A 156 15.15 12.65 1.56
CA LEU A 156 15.70 11.42 2.15
C LEU A 156 16.65 10.73 1.17
N SER A 157 16.35 10.71 -0.13
CA SER A 157 17.24 10.18 -1.17
C SER A 157 18.56 10.94 -1.21
N PHE A 158 18.53 12.26 -1.02
CA PHE A 158 19.71 13.10 -0.96
C PHE A 158 20.54 12.85 0.31
N ARG A 159 19.87 12.69 1.46
CA ARG A 159 20.53 12.55 2.78
C ARG A 159 21.05 11.14 3.06
N TYR A 160 20.35 10.10 2.60
CA TYR A 160 20.59 8.69 2.94
C TYR A 160 21.05 7.81 1.77
N ARG A 161 21.34 8.38 0.58
CA ARG A 161 21.87 7.62 -0.58
C ARG A 161 20.99 6.40 -0.89
N LEU A 162 19.68 6.60 -0.96
CA LEU A 162 18.69 5.53 -1.18
C LEU A 162 18.90 4.81 -2.53
N SER A 163 18.37 3.57 -2.63
CA SER A 163 18.40 2.80 -3.88
C SER A 163 17.41 3.38 -4.88
N LEU A 164 17.83 3.57 -6.12
CA LEU A 164 16.97 4.12 -7.17
C LEU A 164 15.73 3.25 -7.44
N ILE A 165 15.89 1.93 -7.56
CA ILE A 165 14.81 1.04 -7.99
C ILE A 165 13.61 1.06 -7.03
N PRO A 166 13.77 0.87 -5.69
CA PRO A 166 12.64 0.95 -4.77
C PRO A 166 12.08 2.37 -4.64
N VAL A 167 12.90 3.41 -4.78
CA VAL A 167 12.43 4.80 -4.74
C VAL A 167 11.53 5.10 -5.94
N LEU A 168 11.94 4.73 -7.15
CA LEU A 168 11.12 4.92 -8.35
C LEU A 168 9.82 4.11 -8.27
N GLY A 169 9.90 2.86 -7.79
CA GLY A 169 8.71 2.03 -7.56
C GLY A 169 7.75 2.67 -6.55
N LEU A 170 8.27 3.17 -5.42
CA LEU A 170 7.48 3.86 -4.40
C LEU A 170 6.84 5.14 -4.94
N LEU A 171 7.57 5.98 -5.66
CA LEU A 171 7.04 7.20 -6.27
C LEU A 171 5.98 6.89 -7.34
N SER A 172 6.24 5.89 -8.19
CA SER A 172 5.28 5.48 -9.21
C SER A 172 3.98 4.93 -8.59
N CYS A 173 4.08 4.09 -7.56
CA CYS A 173 2.90 3.55 -6.89
C CYS A 173 2.09 4.64 -6.16
N LEU A 174 2.77 5.59 -5.49
CA LEU A 174 2.10 6.71 -4.83
C LEU A 174 1.42 7.65 -5.81
N TYR A 175 2.01 7.84 -7.00
CA TYR A 175 1.41 8.63 -8.07
C TYR A 175 0.08 8.01 -8.52
N LEU A 176 0.09 6.72 -8.87
CA LEU A 176 -1.14 5.99 -9.27
C LEU A 176 -2.18 5.97 -8.15
N MET A 177 -1.74 5.91 -6.89
CA MET A 177 -2.64 5.97 -5.73
C MET A 177 -3.33 7.34 -5.56
N SER A 178 -2.76 8.40 -6.14
CA SER A 178 -3.28 9.77 -6.08
C SER A 178 -4.29 10.07 -7.18
N GLU A 179 -4.29 9.28 -8.26
CA GLU A 179 -5.29 9.37 -9.33
C GLU A 179 -6.63 8.74 -8.91
N LEU A 180 -6.64 7.92 -7.85
CA LEU A 180 -7.85 7.27 -7.34
C LEU A 180 -8.68 8.25 -6.50
N GLY A 181 -9.98 8.33 -6.79
CA GLY A 181 -10.90 9.22 -6.10
C GLY A 181 -10.97 9.01 -4.58
N TYR A 182 -11.30 10.08 -3.84
CA TYR A 182 -11.38 10.06 -2.37
C TYR A 182 -12.31 8.98 -1.81
N THR A 183 -13.40 8.66 -2.52
CA THR A 183 -14.35 7.62 -2.14
C THR A 183 -13.69 6.23 -2.04
N ASN A 184 -12.76 5.92 -2.94
CA ASN A 184 -12.02 4.66 -2.95
C ASN A 184 -11.03 4.59 -1.78
N TRP A 185 -10.35 5.70 -1.48
CA TRP A 185 -9.48 5.82 -0.31
C TRP A 185 -10.22 5.61 1.00
N LEU A 186 -11.39 6.24 1.17
CA LEU A 186 -12.20 6.10 2.37
C LEU A 186 -12.63 4.64 2.58
N ARG A 187 -13.13 3.98 1.52
CA ARG A 187 -13.54 2.56 1.57
C ARG A 187 -12.37 1.65 1.93
N PHE A 188 -11.19 1.89 1.34
CA PHE A 188 -9.97 1.16 1.66
C PHE A 188 -9.57 1.33 3.12
N VAL A 189 -9.54 2.56 3.65
CA VAL A 189 -9.16 2.84 5.05
C VAL A 189 -10.15 2.22 6.03
N ILE A 190 -11.45 2.26 5.74
CA ILE A 190 -12.47 1.60 6.57
C ILE A 190 -12.24 0.08 6.58
N TRP A 191 -12.03 -0.53 5.41
CA TRP A 191 -11.84 -1.98 5.30
C TRP A 191 -10.53 -2.44 5.96
N LEU A 192 -9.45 -1.69 5.75
CA LEU A 192 -8.16 -1.90 6.43
C LEU A 192 -8.31 -1.75 7.93
N GLY A 193 -9.01 -0.71 8.40
CA GLY A 193 -9.26 -0.47 9.82
C GLY A 193 -10.03 -1.60 10.49
N ILE A 194 -11.12 -2.08 9.87
CA ILE A 194 -11.87 -3.25 10.36
C ILE A 194 -10.97 -4.49 10.42
N GLY A 195 -10.21 -4.77 9.35
CA GLY A 195 -9.27 -5.88 9.30
C GLY A 195 -8.22 -5.79 10.40
N LEU A 196 -7.68 -4.60 10.63
CA LEU A 196 -6.66 -4.32 11.66
C LEU A 196 -7.22 -4.49 13.08
N VAL A 197 -8.45 -4.05 13.32
CA VAL A 197 -9.14 -4.21 14.62
C VAL A 197 -9.38 -5.69 14.93
N ILE A 198 -9.90 -6.46 13.96
CA ILE A 198 -10.10 -7.90 14.12
C ILE A 198 -8.75 -8.60 14.34
N TYR A 199 -7.74 -8.23 13.54
CA TYR A 199 -6.40 -8.81 13.59
C TYR A 199 -5.72 -8.54 14.93
N PHE A 200 -5.59 -7.28 15.37
CA PHE A 200 -4.93 -6.96 16.64
C PHE A 200 -5.77 -7.36 17.85
N GLY A 201 -7.10 -7.32 17.76
CA GLY A 201 -7.99 -7.81 18.81
C GLY A 201 -7.76 -9.30 19.11
N TYR A 202 -7.57 -10.12 18.08
CA TYR A 202 -7.23 -11.53 18.24
C TYR A 202 -5.74 -11.76 18.58
N SER A 203 -4.84 -11.08 17.86
CA SER A 203 -3.38 -11.24 17.99
C SER A 203 -2.87 -10.87 19.37
N ARG A 204 -3.39 -9.81 20.01
CA ARG A 204 -2.94 -9.37 21.34
C ARG A 204 -3.12 -10.42 22.43
N THR A 205 -4.11 -11.30 22.27
CA THR A 205 -4.47 -12.30 23.29
C THR A 205 -3.87 -13.68 23.01
N ASN A 206 -3.43 -13.95 21.77
CA ASN A 206 -3.03 -15.30 21.33
C ASN A 206 -1.66 -15.39 20.63
N SER A 207 -0.94 -14.25 20.46
CA SER A 207 0.35 -14.24 19.78
C SER A 207 1.40 -15.04 20.56
N LYS A 208 1.95 -16.07 19.92
CA LYS A 208 3.02 -16.92 20.47
C LYS A 208 4.42 -16.38 20.21
N LEU A 209 4.54 -15.20 19.59
CA LEU A 209 5.81 -14.57 19.24
C LEU A 209 6.56 -13.97 20.45
N VAL A 210 5.96 -14.00 21.65
CA VAL A 210 6.59 -13.59 22.92
C VAL A 210 7.18 -14.77 23.69
N ASP A 211 6.74 -16.01 23.43
CA ASP A 211 7.14 -17.20 24.21
C ASP A 211 8.22 -18.06 23.54
N GLY A 212 8.86 -17.57 22.47
CA GLY A 212 9.90 -18.28 21.72
C GLY A 212 11.28 -17.61 21.83
N GLY A 213 11.92 -17.79 22.99
CA GLY A 213 13.38 -17.72 23.14
C GLY A 213 14.03 -19.07 22.89
#